data_AF-A0A736M3S5-F1
#
_entry.id   AF-A0A736M3S5-F1
#
_cell.length_a   1.000
_cell.length_b   1.000
_cell.length_c   1.000
_cell.angle_alpha   90.00
_cell.angle_beta   90.00
_cell.angle_gamma   90.00
#
_symmetry.space_group_name_H-M   'P 1'
#
loop_
_entity.id
_entity.type
_entity.pdbx_description
1 polymer ?
#
loop_
_entity_poly.entity_id
_entity_poly.type
_entity_poly.pdbx_seq_one_letter_code
_entity_poly.pdbx_strand_id
1 'polypeptide(L)'
;MGEFSKLVGDYGEDIVSHFLNIFGWENHATNKYVDCHTRKHEKNTHGIDALFVYNSPLESKTIENVIVSSKYSSNPYSKVASTFKSHFEDIATAIECYAKSSLKKEINQQVISAGRYNGCKKVDTGVLFYINNDSNPDKQDIISSIKNSQISSDLKYRTIHVVDNKRASFLYESITYIKNKYGYDKVNFFYPPTSLNLTITGKRYFGKVFPVEYISSPIIPFVIERGNQEQPIICLVSSEPFSADGIEHLLSCTRDLVADISKNLLFVFSHYNKLNAKEDLDRLRLSLDREISIEIDSYNADFRG
;
A
#
# COMPACT_ATOMS: atom_id res chain seq x y z
N MET A 1 -12.37 16.74 -28.20
CA MET A 1 -12.81 16.09 -26.95
C MET A 1 -12.10 14.77 -26.69
N GLY A 2 -11.90 13.89 -27.69
CA GLY A 2 -11.18 12.62 -27.48
C GLY A 2 -9.69 12.75 -27.11
N GLU A 3 -8.97 13.69 -27.73
CA GLU A 3 -7.53 13.88 -27.46
C GLU A 3 -7.24 14.36 -26.03
N PHE A 4 -8.01 15.32 -25.52
CA PHE A 4 -7.87 15.78 -24.13
C PHE A 4 -8.22 14.67 -23.14
N SER A 5 -9.28 13.88 -23.40
CA SER A 5 -9.61 12.73 -22.56
C SER A 5 -8.51 11.68 -22.53
N LYS A 6 -7.87 11.44 -23.68
CA LYS A 6 -6.73 10.52 -23.77
C LYS A 6 -5.53 11.05 -22.98
N LEU A 7 -5.19 12.32 -23.16
CA LEU A 7 -4.11 12.98 -22.42
C LEU A 7 -4.31 12.91 -20.90
N VAL A 8 -5.53 13.13 -20.43
CA VAL A 8 -5.89 13.00 -19.00
C VAL A 8 -5.70 11.55 -18.52
N GLY A 9 -6.07 10.57 -19.34
CA GLY A 9 -5.83 9.15 -19.05
C GLY A 9 -4.34 8.83 -18.95
N ASP A 10 -3.56 9.20 -19.97
CA ASP A 10 -2.11 8.97 -20.05
C ASP A 10 -1.39 9.59 -18.83
N TYR A 11 -1.75 10.83 -18.46
CA TYR A 11 -1.21 11.48 -17.26
C TYR A 11 -1.57 10.75 -15.95
N GLY A 12 -2.79 10.21 -15.86
CA GLY A 12 -3.20 9.37 -14.74
C GLY A 12 -2.42 8.05 -14.65
N GLU A 13 -2.13 7.42 -15.79
CA GLU A 13 -1.31 6.22 -15.86
C GLU A 13 0.15 6.49 -15.44
N ASP A 14 0.71 7.64 -15.81
CA ASP A 14 2.05 8.07 -15.39
C ASP A 14 2.13 8.25 -13.87
N ILE A 15 1.14 8.90 -13.26
CA ILE A 15 1.05 9.04 -11.79
C ILE A 15 1.00 7.66 -11.13
N VAL A 16 0.13 6.77 -11.61
CA VAL A 16 0.02 5.42 -11.03
C VAL A 16 1.31 4.65 -11.20
N SER A 17 1.95 4.70 -12.37
CA SER A 17 3.25 4.05 -12.63
C SER A 17 4.32 4.53 -11.65
N HIS A 18 4.33 5.83 -11.32
CA HIS A 18 5.23 6.38 -10.30
C HIS A 18 4.98 5.78 -8.91
N PHE A 19 3.71 5.63 -8.49
CA PHE A 19 3.37 4.92 -7.26
C PHE A 19 3.84 3.48 -7.27
N LEU A 20 3.63 2.75 -8.36
CA LEU A 20 4.05 1.35 -8.47
C LEU A 20 5.57 1.22 -8.32
N ASN A 21 6.35 2.15 -8.87
CA ASN A 21 7.80 2.19 -8.67
C ASN A 21 8.19 2.44 -7.21
N ILE A 22 7.53 3.39 -6.53
CA ILE A 22 7.77 3.67 -5.11
C ILE A 22 7.45 2.44 -4.23
N PHE A 23 6.45 1.65 -4.62
CA PHE A 23 6.07 0.39 -3.99
C PHE A 23 7.06 -0.76 -4.26
N GLY A 24 8.07 -0.55 -5.11
CA GLY A 24 8.99 -1.62 -5.52
C GLY A 24 8.33 -2.61 -6.50
N TRP A 25 7.30 -2.17 -7.22
CA TRP A 25 6.60 -2.93 -8.25
C TRP A 25 7.08 -2.53 -9.66
N GLU A 26 8.39 -2.32 -9.82
CA GLU A 26 9.01 -1.70 -10.99
C GLU A 26 8.84 -2.51 -12.30
N ASN A 27 8.67 -3.83 -12.20
CA ASN A 27 8.47 -4.72 -13.35
C ASN A 27 6.99 -5.08 -13.59
N HIS A 28 6.07 -4.18 -13.24
CA HIS A 28 4.66 -4.36 -13.53
C HIS A 28 4.42 -4.36 -15.05
N ALA A 29 3.49 -5.21 -15.49
CA ALA A 29 3.08 -5.24 -16.88
C ALA A 29 1.94 -4.24 -17.09
N THR A 30 2.10 -3.31 -18.02
CA THR A 30 1.08 -2.29 -18.32
C THR A 30 0.12 -2.75 -19.43
N ASN A 31 -1.07 -2.13 -19.46
CA ASN A 31 -2.01 -2.17 -20.58
C ASN A 31 -2.31 -3.59 -21.09
N LYS A 32 -2.74 -4.46 -20.17
CA LYS A 32 -3.15 -5.83 -20.48
C LYS A 32 -4.65 -5.91 -20.72
N TYR A 33 -5.03 -6.85 -21.56
CA TYR A 33 -6.43 -7.18 -21.81
C TYR A 33 -6.64 -8.66 -21.51
N VAL A 34 -7.78 -8.97 -20.90
CA VAL A 34 -8.22 -10.36 -20.69
C VAL A 34 -9.57 -10.57 -21.35
N ASP A 35 -9.72 -11.71 -22.02
CA ASP A 35 -10.99 -12.09 -22.62
C ASP A 35 -12.04 -12.30 -21.54
N CYS A 36 -13.24 -11.80 -21.82
CA CYS A 36 -14.37 -12.01 -20.95
C CYS A 36 -14.83 -13.46 -21.01
N HIS A 37 -14.87 -14.12 -19.85
CA HIS A 37 -15.23 -15.53 -19.78
C HIS A 37 -16.75 -15.78 -19.75
N THR A 38 -17.58 -14.74 -19.71
CA THR A 38 -19.04 -14.84 -19.54
C THR A 38 -19.79 -13.72 -20.26
N ARG A 39 -20.93 -14.04 -20.88
CA ARG A 39 -21.80 -13.04 -21.53
C ARG A 39 -22.48 -12.08 -20.54
N LYS A 40 -22.54 -12.44 -19.24
CA LYS A 40 -23.18 -11.63 -18.19
C LYS A 40 -22.53 -10.26 -17.99
N HIS A 41 -21.25 -10.09 -18.34
CA HIS A 41 -20.55 -8.82 -18.17
C HIS A 41 -20.83 -7.85 -19.33
N GLU A 42 -21.53 -8.28 -20.38
CA GLU A 42 -21.85 -7.46 -21.57
C GLU A 42 -20.62 -6.81 -22.24
N LYS A 43 -19.46 -7.45 -22.08
CA LYS A 43 -18.16 -7.04 -22.64
C LYS A 43 -17.46 -8.25 -23.25
N ASN A 44 -16.68 -8.03 -24.30
CA ASN A 44 -15.84 -9.05 -24.91
C ASN A 44 -14.48 -9.17 -24.20
N THR A 45 -13.95 -8.06 -23.68
CA THR A 45 -12.64 -7.97 -23.03
C THR A 45 -12.69 -7.04 -21.83
N HIS A 46 -11.77 -7.23 -20.89
CA HIS A 46 -11.56 -6.34 -19.74
C HIS A 46 -10.13 -5.80 -19.74
N GLY A 47 -9.97 -4.51 -19.51
CA GLY A 47 -8.66 -3.85 -19.41
C GLY A 47 -8.08 -3.97 -18.00
N ILE A 48 -6.76 -4.11 -17.94
CA ILE A 48 -5.95 -4.10 -16.73
C ILE A 48 -4.82 -3.10 -16.97
N ASP A 49 -4.86 -1.98 -16.27
CA ASP A 49 -3.96 -0.84 -16.52
C ASP A 49 -2.53 -1.20 -16.07
N ALA A 50 -2.39 -1.89 -14.93
CA ALA A 50 -1.15 -2.55 -14.54
C ALA A 50 -1.39 -3.89 -13.83
N LEU A 51 -0.44 -4.81 -14.01
CA LEU A 51 -0.42 -6.14 -13.39
C LEU A 51 0.95 -6.39 -12.76
N PHE A 52 0.98 -6.68 -11.47
CA PHE A 52 2.21 -7.05 -10.76
C PHE A 52 2.03 -8.37 -10.02
N VAL A 53 3.04 -9.23 -10.07
CA VAL A 53 2.97 -10.57 -9.44
C VAL A 53 4.21 -10.78 -8.59
N TYR A 54 4.00 -11.14 -7.31
CA TYR A 54 5.09 -11.37 -6.37
C TYR A 54 4.75 -12.47 -5.37
N ASN A 55 5.78 -13.01 -4.71
CA ASN A 55 5.60 -13.93 -3.58
C ASN A 55 5.29 -13.12 -2.31
N SER A 56 4.15 -13.38 -1.68
CA SER A 56 3.71 -12.62 -0.52
C SER A 56 4.71 -12.79 0.64
N PRO A 57 5.28 -11.70 1.18
CA PRO A 57 6.06 -11.78 2.40
C PRO A 57 5.18 -11.94 3.64
N LEU A 58 3.86 -11.71 3.53
CA LEU A 58 2.92 -11.71 4.64
C LEU A 58 2.17 -13.04 4.82
N GLU A 59 2.09 -13.91 3.80
CA GLU A 59 1.49 -15.24 3.88
C GLU A 59 2.39 -16.29 3.20
N SER A 60 2.75 -17.35 3.93
CA SER A 60 3.57 -18.45 3.42
C SER A 60 2.92 -19.14 2.22
N LYS A 61 3.73 -19.45 1.20
CA LYS A 61 3.29 -20.18 -0.01
C LYS A 61 2.14 -19.47 -0.75
N THR A 62 2.13 -18.14 -0.76
CA THR A 62 1.14 -17.35 -1.49
C THR A 62 1.82 -16.52 -2.58
N ILE A 63 1.34 -16.63 -3.81
CA ILE A 63 1.65 -15.73 -4.92
C ILE A 63 0.51 -14.72 -5.01
N GLU A 64 0.85 -13.45 -4.87
CA GLU A 64 -0.07 -12.33 -4.98
C GLU A 64 -0.06 -11.81 -6.43
N ASN A 65 -1.24 -11.70 -7.03
CA ASN A 65 -1.45 -11.10 -8.33
C ASN A 65 -2.20 -9.79 -8.10
N VAL A 66 -1.53 -8.67 -8.30
CA VAL A 66 -2.11 -7.34 -8.11
C VAL A 66 -2.61 -6.81 -9.44
N ILE A 67 -3.92 -6.63 -9.54
CA ILE A 67 -4.62 -6.10 -10.72
C ILE A 67 -4.96 -4.64 -10.42
N VAL A 68 -4.35 -3.72 -11.16
CA VAL A 68 -4.52 -2.28 -10.95
C VAL A 68 -5.44 -1.71 -12.00
N SER A 69 -6.36 -0.85 -11.57
CA SER A 69 -7.05 0.08 -12.47
C SER A 69 -6.86 1.53 -12.04
N SER A 70 -6.49 2.37 -13.00
CA SER A 70 -6.36 3.81 -12.87
C SER A 70 -7.62 4.50 -13.36
N LYS A 71 -8.20 5.34 -12.50
CA LYS A 71 -9.30 6.24 -12.80
C LYS A 71 -8.89 7.63 -12.35
N TYR A 72 -8.41 8.39 -13.33
CA TYR A 72 -7.96 9.76 -13.15
C TYR A 72 -8.94 10.73 -13.81
N SER A 73 -9.23 11.83 -13.12
CA SER A 73 -10.03 12.92 -13.66
C SER A 73 -9.31 14.24 -13.51
N SER A 74 -9.34 15.08 -14.55
CA SER A 74 -8.78 16.43 -14.50
C SER A 74 -9.55 17.36 -13.55
N ASN A 75 -10.78 16.99 -13.20
CA ASN A 75 -11.67 17.75 -12.32
C ASN A 75 -12.15 16.86 -11.15
N PRO A 76 -12.55 17.43 -10.02
CA PRO A 76 -13.22 16.66 -8.97
C PRO A 76 -14.47 15.93 -9.50
N TYR A 77 -14.69 14.70 -9.03
CA TYR A 77 -15.84 13.89 -9.44
C TYR A 77 -17.15 14.50 -8.90
N SER A 78 -18.05 14.90 -9.80
CA SER A 78 -19.34 15.49 -9.41
C SER A 78 -20.38 14.47 -8.92
N LYS A 79 -20.23 13.19 -9.30
CA LYS A 79 -21.14 12.09 -8.94
C LYS A 79 -20.39 10.89 -8.36
N VAL A 80 -19.61 11.16 -7.32
CA VAL A 80 -18.65 10.23 -6.71
C VAL A 80 -19.22 8.83 -6.50
N ALA A 81 -20.42 8.70 -5.93
CA ALA A 81 -21.01 7.40 -5.63
C ALA A 81 -21.33 6.56 -6.88
N SER A 82 -21.88 7.15 -7.93
CA SER A 82 -22.21 6.41 -9.16
C SER A 82 -20.97 6.08 -9.98
N THR A 83 -20.01 7.00 -10.08
CA THR A 83 -18.76 6.75 -10.81
C THR A 83 -17.90 5.73 -10.07
N PHE A 84 -17.85 5.79 -8.74
CA PHE A 84 -17.21 4.75 -7.93
C PHE A 84 -17.79 3.37 -8.19
N LYS A 85 -19.13 3.20 -8.13
CA LYS A 85 -19.78 1.90 -8.38
C LYS A 85 -19.40 1.34 -9.75
N SER A 86 -19.48 2.16 -10.80
CA SER A 86 -19.11 1.74 -12.15
C SER A 86 -17.64 1.33 -12.25
N HIS A 87 -16.72 2.13 -11.68
CA HIS A 87 -15.29 1.80 -11.70
C HIS A 87 -14.95 0.55 -10.86
N PHE A 88 -15.66 0.36 -9.75
CA PHE A 88 -15.50 -0.79 -8.89
C PHE A 88 -16.01 -2.08 -9.56
N GLU A 89 -17.17 -2.01 -10.23
CA GLU A 89 -17.71 -3.10 -11.04
C GLU A 89 -16.77 -3.48 -12.20
N ASP A 90 -16.18 -2.48 -12.86
CA ASP A 90 -15.22 -2.69 -13.93
C ASP A 90 -13.98 -3.48 -13.46
N ILE A 91 -13.33 -3.06 -12.37
CA ILE A 91 -12.17 -3.80 -11.84
C ILE A 91 -12.56 -5.16 -11.27
N ALA A 92 -13.72 -5.30 -10.61
CA ALA A 92 -14.18 -6.57 -10.07
C ALA A 92 -14.42 -7.61 -11.18
N THR A 93 -15.06 -7.21 -12.28
CA THR A 93 -15.30 -8.10 -13.43
C THR A 93 -14.00 -8.43 -14.19
N ALA A 94 -13.05 -7.49 -14.23
CA ALA A 94 -11.69 -7.75 -14.75
C ALA A 94 -10.95 -8.79 -13.91
N ILE A 95 -11.01 -8.70 -12.58
CA ILE A 95 -10.43 -9.70 -11.65
C ILE A 95 -11.07 -11.07 -11.88
N GLU A 96 -12.39 -11.15 -11.97
CA GLU A 96 -13.09 -12.42 -12.23
C GLU A 96 -12.63 -13.07 -13.55
N CYS A 97 -12.45 -12.29 -14.61
CA CYS A 97 -11.98 -12.79 -15.89
C CYS A 97 -10.49 -13.14 -15.87
N TYR A 98 -9.65 -12.33 -15.23
CA TYR A 98 -8.23 -12.60 -15.03
C TYR A 98 -8.01 -13.93 -14.32
N ALA A 99 -8.82 -14.23 -13.29
CA ALA A 99 -8.75 -15.48 -12.54
C ALA A 99 -8.88 -16.74 -13.42
N LYS A 100 -9.53 -16.64 -14.60
CA LYS A 100 -9.77 -17.72 -15.55
C LYS A 100 -8.90 -17.63 -16.83
N SER A 101 -8.16 -16.55 -16.99
CA SER A 101 -7.40 -16.24 -18.20
C SER A 101 -6.20 -17.17 -18.43
N SER A 102 -5.78 -17.31 -19.69
CA SER A 102 -4.48 -17.89 -20.05
C SER A 102 -3.32 -17.04 -19.53
N LEU A 103 -3.46 -15.72 -19.60
CA LEU A 103 -2.48 -14.75 -19.09
C LEU A 103 -2.06 -15.05 -17.65
N LYS A 104 -3.02 -15.26 -16.74
CA LYS A 104 -2.74 -15.63 -15.35
C LYS A 104 -1.96 -16.93 -15.25
N LYS A 105 -2.35 -17.95 -16.02
CA LYS A 105 -1.70 -19.27 -16.01
C LYS A 105 -0.24 -19.15 -16.44
N GLU A 106 0.02 -18.44 -17.52
CA GLU A 106 1.36 -18.23 -18.09
C GLU A 106 2.27 -17.48 -17.12
N ILE A 107 1.82 -16.33 -16.60
CA ILE A 107 2.61 -15.51 -15.67
C ILE A 107 2.93 -16.30 -14.40
N ASN A 108 1.94 -16.95 -13.80
CA ASN A 108 2.17 -17.72 -12.57
C ASN A 108 3.09 -18.92 -12.80
N GLN A 109 3.02 -19.59 -13.97
CA GLN A 109 3.95 -20.65 -14.32
C GLN A 109 5.39 -20.13 -14.39
N GLN A 110 5.61 -18.99 -15.05
CA GLN A 110 6.94 -18.37 -15.14
C GLN A 110 7.50 -18.01 -13.76
N VAL A 111 6.69 -17.41 -12.88
CA VAL A 111 7.09 -17.05 -11.51
C VAL A 111 7.45 -18.30 -10.69
N ILE A 112 6.65 -19.37 -10.80
CA ILE A 112 6.91 -20.63 -10.11
C ILE A 112 8.21 -21.26 -10.60
N SER A 113 8.42 -21.29 -11.91
CA SER A 113 9.62 -21.85 -12.55
C SER A 113 10.89 -21.08 -12.19
N ALA A 114 10.82 -19.76 -12.04
CA ALA A 114 11.96 -18.92 -11.67
C ALA A 114 12.40 -19.09 -10.21
N GLY A 115 11.48 -19.42 -9.29
CA GLY A 115 11.73 -19.33 -7.85
C GLY A 115 11.48 -20.58 -7.00
N ARG A 116 11.27 -21.75 -7.62
CA ARG A 116 10.98 -23.03 -6.93
C ARG A 116 9.73 -23.00 -6.03
N TYR A 117 8.67 -22.32 -6.47
CA TYR A 117 7.45 -22.09 -5.67
C TYR A 117 6.30 -23.05 -6.01
N ASN A 118 6.57 -24.35 -6.00
CA ASN A 118 5.54 -25.33 -6.34
C ASN A 118 4.48 -25.44 -5.22
N GLY A 119 3.21 -25.58 -5.61
CA GLY A 119 2.09 -25.72 -4.66
C GLY A 119 1.65 -24.43 -3.95
N CYS A 120 2.03 -23.24 -4.45
CA CYS A 120 1.58 -21.97 -3.90
C CYS A 120 0.10 -21.66 -4.23
N LYS A 121 -0.60 -21.13 -3.22
CA LYS A 121 -1.90 -20.46 -3.36
C LYS A 121 -1.70 -19.22 -4.23
N LYS A 122 -2.67 -18.94 -5.11
CA LYS A 122 -2.67 -17.77 -5.99
C LYS A 122 -3.80 -16.87 -5.56
N VAL A 123 -3.48 -15.65 -5.17
CA VAL A 123 -4.45 -14.65 -4.74
C VAL A 123 -4.50 -13.56 -5.80
N ASP A 124 -5.71 -13.10 -6.12
CA ASP A 124 -5.94 -11.98 -7.02
C ASP A 124 -6.50 -10.83 -6.18
N THR A 125 -5.76 -9.72 -6.12
CA THR A 125 -6.11 -8.54 -5.34
C THR A 125 -6.20 -7.32 -6.26
N GLY A 126 -7.31 -6.60 -6.17
CA GLY A 126 -7.52 -5.37 -6.92
C GLY A 126 -6.93 -4.15 -6.23
N VAL A 127 -6.44 -3.19 -7.02
CA VAL A 127 -6.13 -1.83 -6.57
C VAL A 127 -6.78 -0.84 -7.52
N LEU A 128 -7.76 -0.10 -7.02
CA LEU A 128 -8.43 0.96 -7.75
C LEU A 128 -7.85 2.31 -7.32
N PHE A 129 -7.03 2.91 -8.18
CA PHE A 129 -6.66 4.31 -8.03
C PHE A 129 -7.83 5.16 -8.53
N TYR A 130 -8.48 5.85 -7.60
CA TYR A 130 -9.61 6.71 -7.87
C TYR A 130 -9.27 8.14 -7.46
N ILE A 131 -8.44 8.76 -8.29
CA ILE A 131 -7.76 10.01 -8.02
C ILE A 131 -8.20 11.11 -9.00
N ASN A 132 -7.96 12.36 -8.64
CA ASN A 132 -8.28 13.52 -9.48
C ASN A 132 -7.24 14.64 -9.33
N ASN A 133 -7.30 15.63 -10.23
CA ASN A 133 -6.43 16.80 -10.21
C ASN A 133 -7.01 18.01 -9.45
N ASP A 134 -7.81 17.80 -8.41
CA ASP A 134 -8.28 18.91 -7.56
C ASP A 134 -7.23 19.20 -6.47
N SER A 135 -6.88 20.46 -6.28
CA SER A 135 -5.96 20.91 -5.22
C SER A 135 -6.67 21.26 -3.91
N ASN A 136 -8.00 21.23 -3.87
CA ASN A 136 -8.78 21.54 -2.68
C ASN A 136 -8.69 20.39 -1.65
N PRO A 137 -8.13 20.62 -0.44
CA PRO A 137 -7.99 19.60 0.61
C PRO A 137 -9.31 18.90 0.98
N ASP A 138 -10.44 19.61 0.97
CA ASP A 138 -11.75 19.09 1.38
C ASP A 138 -12.30 18.03 0.43
N LYS A 139 -11.74 17.93 -0.78
CA LYS A 139 -12.17 16.99 -1.83
C LYS A 139 -11.22 15.83 -2.05
N GLN A 140 -10.19 15.71 -1.22
CA GLN A 140 -9.18 14.66 -1.36
C GLN A 140 -9.64 13.31 -0.76
N ASP A 141 -10.56 13.35 0.22
CA ASP A 141 -11.08 12.17 0.93
C ASP A 141 -12.36 11.65 0.25
N ILE A 142 -12.17 10.98 -0.88
CA ILE A 142 -13.26 10.33 -1.59
C ILE A 142 -13.74 9.10 -0.81
N ILE A 143 -12.85 8.34 -0.17
CA ILE A 143 -13.18 7.11 0.55
C ILE A 143 -14.27 7.35 1.60
N SER A 144 -14.18 8.45 2.36
CA SER A 144 -15.20 8.82 3.35
C SER A 144 -16.59 9.03 2.74
N SER A 145 -16.67 9.49 1.49
CA SER A 145 -17.93 9.72 0.78
C SER A 145 -18.55 8.43 0.21
N ILE A 146 -17.73 7.40 -0.04
CA ILE A 146 -18.18 6.13 -0.64
C ILE A 146 -18.32 4.99 0.36
N LYS A 147 -17.94 5.18 1.63
CA LYS A 147 -17.94 4.13 2.68
C LYS A 147 -19.26 3.36 2.83
N ASN A 148 -20.39 4.02 2.54
CA ASN A 148 -21.74 3.45 2.64
C ASN A 148 -22.31 3.01 1.28
N SER A 149 -21.49 2.99 0.23
CA SER A 149 -21.92 2.61 -1.11
C SER A 149 -22.27 1.12 -1.15
N GLN A 150 -23.49 0.80 -1.55
CA GLN A 150 -23.89 -0.58 -1.82
C GLN A 150 -23.32 -1.03 -3.16
N ILE A 151 -22.44 -2.03 -3.10
CA ILE A 151 -21.89 -2.73 -4.25
C ILE A 151 -22.76 -3.97 -4.53
N SER A 152 -22.91 -4.32 -5.82
CA SER A 152 -23.66 -5.52 -6.22
C SER A 152 -23.06 -6.78 -5.60
N SER A 153 -23.91 -7.63 -5.02
CA SER A 153 -23.53 -8.93 -4.46
C SER A 153 -23.12 -9.96 -5.51
N ASP A 154 -23.40 -9.70 -6.79
CA ASP A 154 -23.09 -10.62 -7.89
C ASP A 154 -21.63 -10.53 -8.34
N LEU A 155 -20.89 -9.50 -7.91
CA LEU A 155 -19.48 -9.31 -8.26
C LEU A 155 -18.60 -10.34 -7.56
N LYS A 156 -17.70 -10.98 -8.33
CA LYS A 156 -16.79 -11.99 -7.81
C LYS A 156 -15.37 -11.45 -7.68
N TYR A 157 -15.03 -11.02 -6.47
CA TYR A 157 -13.69 -10.58 -6.12
C TYR A 157 -13.40 -10.97 -4.66
N ARG A 158 -12.11 -11.05 -4.31
CA ARG A 158 -11.71 -11.26 -2.91
C ARG A 158 -11.53 -9.93 -2.19
N THR A 159 -10.66 -9.08 -2.72
CA THR A 159 -10.30 -7.79 -2.12
C THR A 159 -9.98 -6.81 -3.23
N ILE A 160 -10.50 -5.58 -3.08
CA ILE A 160 -10.13 -4.43 -3.91
C ILE A 160 -9.79 -3.30 -2.95
N HIS A 161 -8.53 -2.87 -2.95
CA HIS A 161 -8.10 -1.67 -2.24
C HIS A 161 -8.43 -0.45 -3.07
N VAL A 162 -8.93 0.61 -2.43
CA VAL A 162 -9.22 1.89 -3.08
C VAL A 162 -8.21 2.92 -2.61
N VAL A 163 -7.63 3.65 -3.55
CA VAL A 163 -6.67 4.74 -3.30
C VAL A 163 -7.28 6.02 -3.85
N ASP A 164 -7.74 6.88 -2.96
CA ASP A 164 -8.11 8.26 -3.29
C ASP A 164 -6.92 9.21 -3.12
N ASN A 165 -7.11 10.50 -3.36
CA ASN A 165 -6.03 11.48 -3.25
C ASN A 165 -5.44 11.54 -1.84
N LYS A 166 -6.26 11.56 -0.79
CA LYS A 166 -5.79 11.58 0.60
C LYS A 166 -4.91 10.37 0.89
N ARG A 167 -5.33 9.19 0.43
CA ARG A 167 -4.54 7.97 0.61
C ARG A 167 -3.27 7.96 -0.24
N ALA A 168 -3.34 8.45 -1.46
CA ALA A 168 -2.21 8.60 -2.37
C ALA A 168 -1.15 9.54 -1.76
N SER A 169 -1.55 10.69 -1.22
CA SER A 169 -0.67 11.63 -0.52
C SER A 169 0.05 10.95 0.63
N PHE A 170 -0.67 10.26 1.52
CA PHE A 170 -0.05 9.54 2.63
C PHE A 170 1.00 8.51 2.17
N LEU A 171 0.65 7.68 1.19
CA LEU A 171 1.56 6.66 0.64
C LEU A 171 2.82 7.31 0.04
N TYR A 172 2.63 8.38 -0.73
CA TYR A 172 3.73 9.09 -1.39
C TYR A 172 4.65 9.79 -0.38
N GLU A 173 4.08 10.64 0.48
CA GLU A 173 4.81 11.45 1.45
C GLU A 173 5.57 10.56 2.44
N SER A 174 4.91 9.54 2.98
CA SER A 174 5.51 8.65 3.98
C SER A 174 6.70 7.86 3.43
N ILE A 175 6.52 7.20 2.28
CA ILE A 175 7.57 6.36 1.71
C ILE A 175 8.73 7.23 1.23
N THR A 176 8.43 8.36 0.58
CA THR A 176 9.45 9.28 0.06
C THR A 176 10.23 9.95 1.18
N TYR A 177 9.55 10.39 2.25
CA TYR A 177 10.18 10.99 3.42
C TYR A 177 11.24 10.06 4.05
N ILE A 178 10.86 8.81 4.34
CA ILE A 178 11.79 7.85 4.96
C ILE A 178 12.94 7.51 4.02
N LYS A 179 12.66 7.24 2.73
CA LYS A 179 13.70 6.93 1.74
C LYS A 179 14.66 8.08 1.52
N ASN A 180 14.20 9.33 1.52
CA ASN A 180 15.05 10.51 1.40
C ASN A 180 15.89 10.75 2.66
N LYS A 181 15.32 10.55 3.85
CA LYS A 181 16.01 10.77 5.12
C LYS A 181 17.12 9.75 5.38
N TYR A 182 16.90 8.48 5.04
CA TYR A 182 17.82 7.39 5.40
C TYR A 182 18.53 6.70 4.21
N GLY A 183 18.12 6.99 2.98
CA GLY A 183 18.66 6.38 1.76
C GLY A 183 17.84 5.20 1.25
N TYR A 184 17.60 5.17 -0.06
CA TYR A 184 16.78 4.15 -0.74
C TYR A 184 17.32 2.73 -0.57
N ASP A 185 18.63 2.58 -0.48
CA ASP A 185 19.33 1.29 -0.30
C ASP A 185 19.11 0.71 1.10
N LYS A 186 19.02 1.55 2.13
CA LYS A 186 18.89 1.12 3.54
C LYS A 186 17.45 0.94 4.01
N VAL A 187 16.50 1.60 3.35
CA VAL A 187 15.10 1.56 3.75
C VAL A 187 14.40 0.36 3.13
N ASN A 188 13.81 -0.49 3.96
CA ASN A 188 13.02 -1.64 3.56
C ASN A 188 11.65 -1.60 4.24
N PHE A 189 10.64 -2.17 3.61
CA PHE A 189 9.37 -2.43 4.27
C PHE A 189 9.53 -3.57 5.27
N PHE A 190 8.97 -3.41 6.45
CA PHE A 190 8.95 -4.47 7.47
C PHE A 190 7.79 -5.43 7.19
N TYR A 191 8.03 -6.71 7.37
CA TYR A 191 7.06 -7.79 7.20
C TYR A 191 6.93 -8.50 8.55
N PRO A 192 5.98 -8.10 9.41
CA PRO A 192 5.87 -8.62 10.77
C PRO A 192 5.76 -10.16 10.78
N PRO A 193 6.45 -10.83 11.72
CA PRO A 193 6.28 -12.26 11.91
C PRO A 193 4.88 -12.55 12.46
N THR A 194 4.11 -13.35 11.73
CA THR A 194 2.76 -13.79 12.15
C THR A 194 2.59 -15.28 11.87
N SER A 195 1.59 -15.92 12.48
CA SER A 195 1.30 -17.34 12.25
C SER A 195 1.14 -17.72 10.78
N LEU A 196 0.75 -16.77 9.92
CA LEU A 196 0.61 -16.95 8.48
C LEU A 196 1.95 -17.13 7.76
N ASN A 197 3.07 -16.73 8.37
CA ASN A 197 4.31 -16.48 7.66
C ASN A 197 5.59 -16.96 8.38
N LEU A 198 5.44 -17.64 9.52
CA LEU A 198 6.51 -18.22 10.36
C LEU A 198 7.22 -19.43 9.74
N THR A 199 6.58 -20.12 8.78
CA THR A 199 7.05 -21.42 8.26
C THR A 199 8.05 -21.30 7.11
N ILE A 200 8.49 -20.10 6.75
CA ILE A 200 9.40 -19.87 5.62
C ILE A 200 10.85 -20.03 6.11
N THR A 201 11.53 -21.08 5.64
CA THR A 201 12.96 -21.28 5.89
C THR A 201 13.79 -20.17 5.24
N GLY A 202 14.70 -19.53 5.99
CA GLY A 202 15.59 -18.47 5.47
C GLY A 202 14.91 -17.12 5.19
N LYS A 203 13.72 -16.89 5.78
CA LYS A 203 12.94 -15.68 5.54
C LYS A 203 13.64 -14.41 6.05
N ARG A 204 13.58 -13.36 5.23
CA ARG A 204 13.82 -11.98 5.68
C ARG A 204 12.47 -11.35 6.03
N TYR A 205 12.35 -10.82 7.24
CA TYR A 205 11.16 -10.08 7.70
C TYR A 205 11.16 -8.63 7.22
N PHE A 206 11.87 -8.34 6.14
CA PHE A 206 11.89 -7.05 5.48
C PHE A 206 12.34 -7.19 4.03
N GLY A 207 12.01 -6.20 3.20
CA GLY A 207 12.42 -6.17 1.81
C GLY A 207 11.94 -4.93 1.06
N LYS A 208 12.17 -4.91 -0.25
CA LYS A 208 11.89 -3.75 -1.12
C LYS A 208 10.48 -3.73 -1.70
N VAL A 209 9.74 -4.85 -1.63
CA VAL A 209 8.39 -4.95 -2.18
C VAL A 209 7.38 -4.49 -1.14
N PHE A 210 6.57 -3.50 -1.47
CA PHE A 210 5.45 -3.07 -0.64
C PHE A 210 4.31 -4.09 -0.76
N PRO A 211 3.86 -4.71 0.34
CA PRO A 211 2.71 -5.61 0.31
C PRO A 211 1.43 -4.86 -0.08
N VAL A 212 0.62 -5.44 -0.96
CA VAL A 212 -0.65 -4.85 -1.40
C VAL A 212 -1.60 -4.56 -0.23
N GLU A 213 -1.52 -5.37 0.83
CA GLU A 213 -2.32 -5.21 2.04
C GLU A 213 -2.01 -3.91 2.79
N TYR A 214 -0.80 -3.35 2.63
CA TYR A 214 -0.42 -2.08 3.24
C TYR A 214 -1.00 -0.87 2.50
N ILE A 215 -1.51 -1.03 1.26
CA ILE A 215 -2.10 0.06 0.48
C ILE A 215 -3.25 0.73 1.22
N SER A 216 -4.02 0.03 2.05
CA SER A 216 -5.11 0.63 2.84
C SER A 216 -4.82 0.73 4.35
N SER A 217 -3.60 0.37 4.79
CA SER A 217 -3.22 0.40 6.22
C SER A 217 -2.90 1.82 6.71
N PRO A 218 -3.46 2.30 7.83
CA PRO A 218 -3.11 3.63 8.37
C PRO A 218 -1.64 3.72 8.84
N ILE A 219 -0.94 2.59 8.92
CA ILE A 219 0.46 2.51 9.34
C ILE A 219 1.27 1.79 8.26
N ILE A 220 2.44 2.35 7.93
CA ILE A 220 3.43 1.70 7.08
C ILE A 220 4.66 1.36 7.92
N PRO A 221 5.00 0.07 8.08
CA PRO A 221 6.14 -0.34 8.85
C PRO A 221 7.40 -0.47 7.97
N PHE A 222 8.54 -0.02 8.47
CA PHE A 222 9.84 -0.05 7.82
C PHE A 222 10.91 -0.64 8.73
N VAL A 223 11.93 -1.23 8.10
CA VAL A 223 13.23 -1.51 8.69
C VAL A 223 14.25 -0.63 8.00
N ILE A 224 14.97 0.16 8.79
CA ILE A 224 16.08 0.99 8.29
C ILE A 224 17.37 0.29 8.69
N GLU A 225 18.08 -0.24 7.70
CA GLU A 225 19.36 -0.89 7.89
C GLU A 225 20.42 0.12 8.34
N ARG A 226 21.22 -0.28 9.33
CA ARG A 226 22.37 0.48 9.82
C ARG A 226 23.66 -0.26 9.46
N GLY A 227 24.83 0.30 9.81
CA GLY A 227 26.11 -0.34 9.51
C GLY A 227 26.19 -1.79 10.03
N ASN A 228 27.13 -2.59 9.51
CA ASN A 228 27.20 -4.06 9.66
C ASN A 228 27.23 -4.65 11.10
N GLN A 229 27.14 -3.83 12.16
CA GLN A 229 27.11 -4.26 13.57
C GLN A 229 26.09 -3.49 14.42
N GLU A 230 25.32 -2.58 13.82
CA GLU A 230 24.30 -1.81 14.53
C GLU A 230 22.93 -2.46 14.36
N GLN A 231 22.14 -2.49 15.44
CA GLN A 231 20.74 -2.91 15.33
C GLN A 231 20.00 -1.98 14.36
N PRO A 232 19.13 -2.51 13.48
CA PRO A 232 18.36 -1.68 12.55
C PRO A 232 17.38 -0.78 13.33
N ILE A 233 16.83 0.25 12.68
CA ILE A 233 15.72 1.02 13.27
C ILE A 233 14.41 0.44 12.76
N ILE A 234 13.50 0.12 13.68
CA ILE A 234 12.12 -0.24 13.34
C ILE A 234 11.31 1.05 13.32
N CYS A 235 10.79 1.38 12.15
CA CYS A 235 10.07 2.63 11.94
C CYS A 235 8.60 2.35 11.62
N LEU A 236 7.67 2.96 12.35
CA LEU A 236 6.26 2.97 12.01
C LEU A 236 5.85 4.38 11.59
N VAL A 237 5.36 4.52 10.36
CA VAL A 237 4.82 5.80 9.85
C VAL A 237 3.30 5.75 9.87
N SER A 238 2.65 6.71 10.53
CA SER A 238 1.20 6.80 10.74
C SER A 238 0.56 7.86 9.86
N SER A 239 -0.62 7.59 9.31
CA SER A 239 -1.45 8.59 8.62
C SER A 239 -2.05 9.63 9.57
N GLU A 240 -2.06 9.33 10.86
CA GLU A 240 -2.66 10.18 11.89
C GLU A 240 -1.64 11.16 12.49
N PRO A 241 -2.09 12.33 12.99
CA PRO A 241 -1.23 13.23 13.74
C PRO A 241 -0.84 12.60 15.09
N PHE A 242 0.22 13.13 15.70
CA PHE A 242 0.67 12.68 17.02
C PHE A 242 -0.44 12.83 18.07
N SER A 243 -0.61 11.79 18.87
CA SER A 243 -1.37 11.81 20.13
C SER A 243 -0.71 10.90 21.15
N ALA A 244 -0.88 11.20 22.44
CA ALA A 244 -0.34 10.40 23.54
C ALA A 244 -0.83 8.93 23.46
N ASP A 245 -2.14 8.74 23.32
CA ASP A 245 -2.73 7.40 23.15
C ASP A 245 -2.21 6.70 21.89
N GLY A 246 -2.01 7.46 20.80
CA GLY A 246 -1.50 6.94 19.54
C GLY A 246 -0.09 6.37 19.67
N ILE A 247 0.82 7.09 20.33
CA ILE A 247 2.18 6.61 20.55
C ILE A 247 2.22 5.42 21.51
N GLU A 248 1.40 5.41 22.56
CA GLU A 248 1.33 4.28 23.49
C GLU A 248 0.86 2.99 22.80
N HIS A 249 -0.18 3.07 21.97
CA HIS A 249 -0.66 1.93 21.19
C HIS A 249 0.38 1.42 20.19
N LEU A 250 1.01 2.34 19.43
CA LEU A 250 2.04 1.97 18.47
C LEU A 250 3.25 1.33 19.16
N LEU A 251 3.66 1.86 20.30
CA LEU A 251 4.77 1.33 21.07
C LEU A 251 4.47 -0.06 21.61
N SER A 252 3.31 -0.26 22.23
CA SER A 252 2.86 -1.56 22.73
C SER A 252 2.88 -2.61 21.62
N CYS A 253 2.24 -2.30 20.49
CA CYS A 253 2.19 -3.18 19.33
C CYS A 253 3.58 -3.49 18.76
N THR A 254 4.46 -2.49 18.68
CA THR A 254 5.81 -2.66 18.11
C THR A 254 6.66 -3.53 19.02
N ARG A 255 6.64 -3.29 20.34
CA ARG A 255 7.44 -4.06 21.30
C ARG A 255 7.18 -5.56 21.18
N ASP A 256 5.92 -5.97 21.09
CA ASP A 256 5.56 -7.38 20.97
C ASP A 256 6.05 -8.01 19.66
N LEU A 257 6.13 -7.22 18.58
CA LEU A 257 6.49 -7.70 17.25
C LEU A 257 8.00 -7.72 16.99
N VAL A 258 8.78 -6.86 17.65
CA VAL A 258 10.20 -6.63 17.31
C VAL A 258 11.18 -6.69 18.47
N ALA A 259 10.76 -7.16 19.66
CA ALA A 259 11.63 -7.26 20.84
C ALA A 259 12.98 -7.94 20.56
N ASP A 260 12.98 -9.02 19.75
CA ASP A 260 14.19 -9.77 19.38
C ASP A 260 14.96 -9.17 18.18
N ILE A 261 14.41 -8.14 17.53
CA ILE A 261 14.99 -7.54 16.31
C ILE A 261 15.76 -6.27 16.64
N SER A 262 15.13 -5.32 17.35
CA SER A 262 15.76 -4.04 17.66
C SER A 262 15.13 -3.35 18.86
N LYS A 263 15.99 -2.61 19.58
CA LYS A 263 15.61 -1.68 20.64
C LYS A 263 15.47 -0.23 20.15
N ASN A 264 15.79 0.05 18.88
CA ASN A 264 15.71 1.38 18.28
C ASN A 264 14.39 1.54 17.52
N LEU A 265 13.47 2.30 18.08
CA LEU A 265 12.13 2.52 17.54
C LEU A 265 11.98 3.97 17.07
N LEU A 266 11.42 4.14 15.87
CA LEU A 266 11.10 5.45 15.29
C LEU A 266 9.61 5.50 14.96
N PHE A 267 8.90 6.48 15.49
CA PHE A 267 7.49 6.71 15.16
C PHE A 267 7.35 8.01 14.41
N VAL A 268 6.81 7.96 13.19
CA VAL A 268 6.63 9.14 12.35
C VAL A 268 5.14 9.38 12.16
N PHE A 269 4.67 10.57 12.51
CA PHE A 269 3.26 10.95 12.41
C PHE A 269 3.05 11.92 11.25
N SER A 270 1.78 12.13 10.86
CA SER A 270 1.48 13.15 9.85
C SER A 270 1.90 14.53 10.29
N HIS A 271 1.66 14.86 11.57
CA HIS A 271 2.08 16.09 12.19
C HIS A 271 2.51 15.82 13.63
N TYR A 272 3.62 16.43 14.05
CA TYR A 272 4.15 16.31 15.40
C TYR A 272 4.67 17.68 15.85
N ASN A 273 4.21 18.17 17.00
CA ASN A 273 4.74 19.39 17.60
C ASN A 273 5.49 19.04 18.88
N LYS A 274 6.82 19.21 18.86
CA LYS A 274 7.70 18.83 19.98
C LYS A 274 7.40 19.56 21.28
N LEU A 275 6.95 20.81 21.22
CA LEU A 275 6.64 21.60 22.42
C LEU A 275 5.38 21.07 23.09
N ASN A 276 4.33 20.84 22.31
CA ASN A 276 3.05 20.36 22.83
C ASN A 276 3.12 18.92 23.35
N ALA A 277 3.94 18.08 22.71
CA ALA A 277 4.06 16.67 23.08
C ALA A 277 5.01 16.41 24.26
N LYS A 278 5.71 17.43 24.78
CA LYS A 278 6.82 17.22 25.72
C LYS A 278 6.40 16.46 26.98
N GLU A 279 5.33 16.89 27.64
CA GLU A 279 4.89 16.29 28.90
C GLU A 279 4.48 14.83 28.71
N ASP A 280 3.76 14.52 27.63
CA ASP A 280 3.31 13.16 27.31
C ASP A 280 4.50 12.25 27.02
N LEU A 281 5.52 12.74 26.30
CA LEU A 281 6.73 11.99 26.02
C LEU A 281 7.63 11.77 27.23
N ASP A 282 7.69 12.75 28.14
CA ASP A 282 8.42 12.59 29.39
C ASP A 282 7.74 11.51 30.28
N ARG A 283 6.40 11.49 30.34
CA ARG A 283 5.64 10.42 31.03
C ARG A 283 5.88 9.05 30.39
N LEU A 284 5.82 8.98 29.06
CA LEU A 284 6.07 7.75 28.32
C LEU A 284 7.50 7.24 28.58
N ARG A 285 8.51 8.11 28.57
CA ARG A 285 9.90 7.70 28.83
C ARG A 285 10.12 7.20 30.25
N LEU A 286 9.39 7.74 31.23
CA LEU A 286 9.47 7.27 32.62
C LEU A 286 8.85 5.89 32.82
N SER A 287 7.89 5.49 31.99
CA SER A 287 7.25 4.17 32.07
C SER A 287 8.01 3.06 31.33
N LEU A 288 9.05 3.40 30.57
CA LEU A 288 9.78 2.47 29.72
C LEU A 288 11.05 1.91 30.36
N ASP A 289 11.37 0.68 29.96
CA ASP A 289 12.66 0.07 30.26
C ASP A 289 13.79 0.88 29.62
N ARG A 290 14.86 1.14 30.38
CA ARG A 290 15.99 1.99 29.97
C ARG A 290 16.72 1.53 28.69
N GLU A 291 16.44 0.32 28.23
CA GLU A 291 17.09 -0.28 27.06
C GLU A 291 16.42 0.09 25.74
N ILE A 292 15.19 0.61 25.74
CA ILE A 292 14.44 0.97 24.52
C ILE A 292 14.71 2.44 24.17
N SER A 293 15.15 2.69 22.94
CA SER A 293 15.34 4.03 22.39
C SER A 293 14.17 4.39 21.49
N ILE A 294 13.51 5.52 21.78
CA ILE A 294 12.36 6.02 21.01
C ILE A 294 12.67 7.39 20.42
N GLU A 295 12.60 7.47 19.09
CA GLU A 295 12.60 8.71 18.32
C GLU A 295 11.20 8.97 17.75
N ILE A 296 10.81 10.23 17.67
CA ILE A 296 9.53 10.66 17.11
C ILE A 296 9.78 11.78 16.11
N ASP A 297 9.09 11.71 14.98
CA ASP A 297 9.22 12.68 13.90
C ASP A 297 7.87 12.91 13.18
N SER A 298 7.84 13.79 12.19
CA SER A 298 6.74 13.92 11.25
C SER A 298 7.19 14.12 9.81
N TYR A 299 6.37 13.63 8.87
CA TYR A 299 6.66 13.79 7.43
C TYR A 299 6.08 15.08 6.83
N ASN A 300 5.11 15.73 7.49
CA ASN A 300 4.64 17.07 7.14
C ASN A 300 5.16 18.10 8.15
N ALA A 301 6.48 18.23 8.23
CA ALA A 301 7.11 19.28 9.03
C ALA A 301 6.98 20.65 8.33
N ASP A 302 6.57 21.66 9.08
CA ASP A 302 6.69 23.06 8.65
C ASP A 302 8.02 23.66 9.17
N PHE A 303 8.24 24.97 8.97
CA PHE A 303 9.47 25.63 9.44
C PHE A 303 9.66 25.61 10.96
N ARG A 304 8.65 25.18 11.72
CA ARG A 304 8.63 25.14 13.18
C ARG A 304 9.06 23.77 13.72
N GLY A 305 9.20 22.77 12.85
CA GLY A 305 9.52 21.39 13.22
C GLY A 305 8.29 20.61 13.62
#